data_AF-A0A931DZN2-F1
#
_entry.id   AF-A0A931DZN2-F1
#
_cell.length_a   1.000
_cell.length_b   1.000
_cell.length_c   1.000
_cell.angle_alpha   90.00
_cell.angle_beta   90.00
_cell.angle_gamma   90.00
#
_symmetry.space_group_name_H-M   'P 1'
#
loop_
_entity.id
_entity.type
_entity.pdbx_description
1 polymer ?
#
loop_
_entity_poly.entity_id
_entity_poly.type
_entity_poly.pdbx_seq_one_letter_code
_entity_poly.pdbx_strand_id
1 'polypeptide(L)'
;MTDLSPSNNHQGRKLRATIDDVHLDIYLPYESQLGGMLRLKVEVLAEYPDELLFEKWTLLRLEAHIATKMAALLDRHFSEKGQKDAREILALLKLEGVDPVVAAEILDRASTVDIGELPAMIGEAFDLIRKIIPLTKADQKLLAEVKKSWVIELTLRASRPQEVRPRL
;
A
#
# COMPACT_ATOMS: atom_id res chain seq x y z
N MET A 1 -11.57 29.54 -0.48
CA MET A 1 -11.56 29.54 1.00
C MET A 1 -11.16 28.14 1.41
N THR A 2 -9.97 27.93 1.95
CA THR A 2 -9.44 26.59 2.23
C THR A 2 -9.90 26.16 3.61
N ASP A 3 -10.79 25.17 3.67
CA ASP A 3 -11.28 24.59 4.93
C ASP A 3 -10.35 23.44 5.33
N LEU A 4 -9.42 23.69 6.24
CA LEU A 4 -8.50 22.67 6.79
C LEU A 4 -9.08 22.12 8.09
N SER A 5 -9.56 20.88 8.06
CA SER A 5 -10.11 20.21 9.25
C SER A 5 -9.28 18.98 9.66
N PRO A 6 -9.01 18.80 10.97
CA PRO A 6 -8.41 17.58 11.47
C PRO A 6 -9.43 16.43 11.49
N SER A 7 -9.00 15.23 11.13
CA SER A 7 -9.81 14.01 11.28
C SER A 7 -8.98 12.86 11.87
N ASN A 8 -9.54 12.14 12.85
CA ASN A 8 -8.85 11.08 13.60
C ASN A 8 -9.10 9.66 13.07
N ASN A 9 -9.61 9.50 11.84
CA ASN A 9 -10.18 8.22 11.42
C ASN A 9 -9.17 7.17 10.92
N HIS A 10 -7.86 7.41 10.91
CA HIS A 10 -6.85 6.40 10.53
C HIS A 10 -5.60 6.63 11.38
N GLN A 11 -5.44 5.86 12.47
CA GLN A 11 -4.23 5.72 13.32
C GLN A 11 -3.16 6.84 13.22
N GLY A 12 -3.59 8.10 13.42
CA GLY A 12 -2.76 9.29 13.15
C GLY A 12 -3.56 10.55 12.75
N ARG A 13 -2.85 11.66 12.53
CA ARG A 13 -3.42 12.96 12.19
C ARG A 13 -3.54 13.14 10.68
N LYS A 14 -4.78 13.10 10.18
CA LYS A 14 -5.11 13.43 8.78
C LYS A 14 -5.72 14.81 8.68
N LEU A 15 -5.18 15.65 7.80
CA LEU A 15 -5.80 16.93 7.42
C LEU A 15 -6.61 16.72 6.14
N ARG A 16 -7.75 17.41 6.05
CA ARG A 16 -8.55 17.45 4.83
C ARG A 16 -8.69 18.89 4.38
N ALA A 17 -8.62 19.10 3.07
CA ALA A 17 -8.95 20.37 2.45
C ALA A 17 -9.81 20.15 1.21
N THR A 18 -10.61 21.16 0.86
CA THR A 18 -11.26 21.22 -0.45
C THR A 18 -10.81 22.53 -1.11
N ILE A 19 -10.30 22.44 -2.34
CA ILE A 19 -9.85 23.59 -3.13
C ILE A 19 -10.44 23.42 -4.52
N ASP A 20 -11.24 24.38 -4.99
CA ASP A 20 -11.87 24.36 -6.31
C ASP A 20 -12.55 23.02 -6.63
N ASP A 21 -13.37 22.53 -5.69
CA ASP A 21 -14.06 21.22 -5.71
C ASP A 21 -13.16 19.97 -5.75
N VAL A 22 -11.85 20.15 -5.57
CA VAL A 22 -10.87 19.06 -5.40
C VAL A 22 -10.73 18.73 -3.92
N HIS A 23 -11.06 17.50 -3.55
CA HIS A 23 -10.83 16.98 -2.20
C HIS A 23 -9.38 16.53 -2.03
N LEU A 24 -8.70 17.11 -1.04
CA LEU A 24 -7.33 16.82 -0.66
C LEU A 24 -7.30 16.08 0.66
N ASP A 25 -6.73 14.88 0.62
CA ASP A 25 -6.40 14.08 1.80
C ASP A 25 -4.91 14.23 2.08
N ILE A 26 -4.55 14.88 3.18
CA ILE A 26 -3.17 15.19 3.55
C ILE A 26 -2.77 14.37 4.76
N TYR A 27 -1.71 13.59 4.59
CA TYR A 27 -1.11 12.77 5.64
C TYR A 27 0.22 13.38 6.06
N LEU A 28 0.38 13.61 7.35
CA LEU A 28 1.57 14.23 7.91
C LEU A 28 2.63 13.16 8.22
N PRO A 29 3.87 13.28 7.70
CA PRO A 29 4.99 12.39 8.05
C PRO A 29 5.17 12.27 9.56
N TYR A 30 5.48 11.07 10.06
CA TYR A 30 5.64 10.73 11.49
C TYR A 30 4.40 10.88 12.36
N GLU A 31 3.31 11.48 11.85
CA GLU A 31 2.03 11.64 12.54
C GLU A 31 0.92 10.78 11.92
N SER A 32 1.14 10.19 10.75
CA SER A 32 0.13 9.45 9.98
C SER A 32 0.57 8.04 9.62
N GLN A 33 -0.36 7.10 9.76
CA GLN A 33 -0.24 5.74 9.25
C GLN A 33 -1.43 5.39 8.35
N LEU A 34 -1.17 4.66 7.25
CA LEU A 34 -2.21 4.21 6.33
C LEU A 34 -2.62 2.78 6.64
N GLY A 35 -3.93 2.61 6.84
CA GLY A 35 -4.56 1.34 7.17
C GLY A 35 -4.41 0.96 8.64
N GLY A 36 -5.38 0.24 9.18
CA GLY A 36 -5.43 -0.22 10.56
C GLY A 36 -4.68 -1.52 10.77
N MET A 37 -4.65 -2.38 9.74
CA MET A 37 -3.94 -3.66 9.75
C MET A 37 -2.45 -3.50 9.41
N LEU A 38 -2.11 -2.96 8.22
CA LEU A 38 -0.71 -2.80 7.80
C LEU A 38 -0.01 -1.59 8.43
N ARG A 39 -0.76 -0.55 8.84
CA ARG A 39 -0.22 0.61 9.56
C ARG A 39 1.01 1.22 8.88
N LEU A 40 0.90 1.51 7.58
CA LEU A 40 2.01 1.96 6.75
C LEU A 40 2.41 3.39 7.12
N LYS A 41 3.65 3.59 7.56
CA LYS A 41 4.26 4.89 7.86
C LYS A 41 4.39 5.74 6.60
N VAL A 42 3.79 6.93 6.62
CA VAL A 42 3.74 7.81 5.44
C VAL A 42 5.11 8.41 5.13
N GLU A 43 5.92 8.69 6.15
CA GLU A 43 7.30 9.15 5.98
C GLU A 43 8.16 8.16 5.18
N VAL A 44 7.93 6.86 5.36
CA VAL A 44 8.69 5.83 4.64
C VAL A 44 8.17 5.70 3.21
N LEU A 45 6.84 5.74 3.01
CA LEU A 45 6.26 5.70 1.67
C LEU A 45 6.76 6.86 0.80
N ALA A 46 6.93 8.05 1.40
CA ALA A 46 7.44 9.24 0.71
C ALA A 46 8.90 9.10 0.22
N GLU A 47 9.68 8.15 0.74
CA GLU A 47 11.03 7.84 0.27
C GLU A 47 11.04 7.00 -1.02
N TYR A 48 9.88 6.58 -1.52
CA TYR A 48 9.73 5.81 -2.75
C TYR A 48 8.99 6.63 -3.83
N PRO A 49 9.61 7.70 -4.34
CA PRO A 49 9.04 8.45 -5.45
C PRO A 49 9.14 7.65 -6.75
N ASP A 50 8.19 7.88 -7.64
CA ASP A 50 8.34 7.54 -9.04
C ASP A 50 9.44 8.44 -9.67
N GLU A 51 10.12 7.94 -10.70
CA GLU A 51 11.07 8.74 -11.47
C GLU A 51 10.36 9.88 -12.22
N LEU A 52 9.08 9.68 -12.53
CA LEU A 52 8.25 10.66 -13.21
C LEU A 52 7.67 11.68 -12.21
N LEU A 53 7.90 12.96 -12.52
CA LEU A 53 7.23 14.08 -11.86
C LEU A 53 5.96 14.44 -12.64
N PHE A 54 4.89 14.74 -11.92
CA PHE A 54 3.69 15.36 -12.49
C PHE A 54 3.66 16.83 -12.10
N GLU A 55 4.06 17.70 -13.02
CA GLU A 55 4.27 19.13 -12.75
C GLU A 55 5.25 19.35 -11.57
N LYS A 56 4.76 19.87 -10.44
CA LYS A 56 5.52 20.09 -9.20
C LYS A 56 5.30 18.97 -8.17
N TRP A 57 4.53 17.94 -8.53
CA TRP A 57 4.14 16.86 -7.65
C TRP A 57 5.00 15.63 -7.90
N THR A 58 5.54 15.10 -6.81
CA THR A 58 6.18 13.79 -6.80
C THR A 58 5.10 12.73 -6.62
N LEU A 59 5.09 11.75 -7.52
CA LEU A 59 4.18 10.61 -7.43
C LEU A 59 4.83 9.50 -6.62
N LEU A 60 4.01 8.67 -5.98
CA LEU A 60 4.51 7.43 -5.39
C LEU A 60 4.86 6.45 -6.50
N ARG A 61 5.99 5.77 -6.33
CA ARG A 61 6.33 4.61 -7.15
C ARG A 61 5.21 3.57 -7.07
N LEU A 62 5.02 2.83 -8.17
CA LEU A 62 3.91 1.90 -8.35
C LEU A 62 3.72 0.91 -7.18
N GLU A 63 4.77 0.29 -6.67
CA GLU A 63 4.73 -0.66 -5.56
C GLU A 63 4.26 -0.01 -4.25
N ALA A 64 4.73 1.22 -3.98
CA ALA A 64 4.28 2.00 -2.82
C ALA A 64 2.80 2.37 -2.96
N HIS A 65 2.37 2.76 -4.16
CA HIS A 65 0.96 3.03 -4.44
C HIS A 65 0.10 1.78 -4.19
N ILE A 66 0.51 0.61 -4.72
CA ILE A 66 -0.19 -0.66 -4.51
C ILE A 66 -0.27 -1.00 -3.03
N ALA A 67 0.82 -0.81 -2.27
CA ALA A 67 0.83 -1.05 -0.83
C ALA A 67 -0.24 -0.20 -0.10
N THR A 68 -0.41 1.07 -0.48
CA THR A 68 -1.48 1.91 0.12
C THR A 68 -2.89 1.37 -0.15
N LYS A 69 -3.11 0.81 -1.35
CA LYS A 69 -4.39 0.19 -1.72
C LYS A 69 -4.62 -1.13 -1.01
N MET A 70 -3.58 -1.94 -0.80
CA MET A 70 -3.66 -3.16 0.00
C MET A 70 -4.01 -2.86 1.45
N ALA A 71 -3.40 -1.82 2.03
CA ALA A 71 -3.73 -1.38 3.39
C ALA A 71 -5.21 -0.98 3.52
N ALA A 72 -5.72 -0.21 2.56
CA ALA A 72 -7.13 0.14 2.52
C ALA A 72 -8.03 -1.09 2.32
N LEU A 73 -7.68 -1.99 1.39
CA LEU A 73 -8.45 -3.19 1.08
C LEU A 73 -8.62 -4.07 2.32
N LEU A 74 -7.54 -4.36 3.05
CA LEU A 74 -7.56 -5.19 4.25
C LEU A 74 -8.57 -4.67 5.28
N ASP A 75 -8.61 -3.36 5.51
CA ASP A 75 -9.50 -2.75 6.50
C ASP A 75 -10.98 -2.72 6.08
N ARG A 76 -11.29 -2.54 4.78
CA ARG A 76 -12.65 -2.24 4.32
C ARG A 76 -13.16 -3.13 3.19
N HIS A 77 -12.64 -4.35 3.10
CA HIS A 77 -12.91 -5.30 2.02
C HIS A 77 -14.39 -5.59 1.74
N PHE A 78 -15.27 -5.55 2.75
CA PHE A 78 -16.71 -5.77 2.56
C PHE A 78 -17.49 -4.55 2.04
N SER A 79 -16.84 -3.41 1.81
CA SER A 79 -17.49 -2.17 1.36
C SER A 79 -17.34 -1.95 -0.15
N GLU A 80 -18.17 -1.06 -0.72
CA GLU A 80 -17.98 -0.57 -2.10
C GLU A 80 -16.58 0.03 -2.32
N LYS A 81 -16.02 0.68 -1.29
CA LYS A 81 -14.66 1.20 -1.32
C LYS A 81 -13.62 0.08 -1.41
N GLY A 82 -13.84 -1.02 -0.69
CA GLY A 82 -13.00 -2.22 -0.79
C GLY A 82 -13.04 -2.86 -2.19
N GLN A 83 -14.22 -2.92 -2.82
CA GLN A 83 -14.33 -3.35 -4.22
C GLN A 83 -13.55 -2.43 -5.17
N LYS A 84 -13.63 -1.11 -4.95
CA LYS A 84 -12.87 -0.11 -5.71
C LYS A 84 -11.36 -0.34 -5.56
N ASP A 85 -10.87 -0.48 -4.32
CA ASP A 85 -9.45 -0.75 -4.05
C ASP A 85 -8.98 -2.06 -4.71
N ALA A 86 -9.79 -3.12 -4.68
CA ALA A 86 -9.48 -4.39 -5.35
C ALA A 86 -9.33 -4.23 -6.88
N ARG A 87 -10.21 -3.46 -7.54
CA ARG A 87 -10.11 -3.16 -8.97
C ARG A 87 -8.88 -2.32 -9.29
N GLU A 88 -8.58 -1.32 -8.44
CA GLU A 88 -7.39 -0.48 -8.61
C GLU A 88 -6.10 -1.28 -8.46
N ILE A 89 -5.99 -2.15 -7.45
CA ILE A 89 -4.83 -3.05 -7.32
C ILE A 89 -4.65 -3.90 -8.56
N LEU A 90 -5.72 -4.54 -9.06
CA LEU A 90 -5.65 -5.34 -10.28
C LEU A 90 -5.21 -4.50 -11.49
N ALA A 91 -5.72 -3.27 -11.63
CA ALA A 91 -5.35 -2.38 -12.73
C ALA A 91 -3.86 -1.97 -12.64
N LEU A 92 -3.37 -1.65 -11.45
CA LEU A 92 -1.97 -1.29 -11.21
C LEU A 92 -1.04 -2.48 -11.49
N LEU A 93 -1.42 -3.69 -11.10
CA LEU A 93 -0.65 -4.91 -11.37
C LEU A 93 -0.58 -5.29 -12.85
N LYS A 94 -1.46 -4.73 -13.70
CA LYS A 94 -1.41 -4.89 -15.15
C LYS A 94 -0.47 -3.90 -15.83
N LEU A 95 -0.02 -2.87 -15.12
CA LEU A 95 1.04 -2.00 -15.60
C LEU A 95 2.37 -2.76 -15.56
N GLU A 96 3.25 -2.45 -16.50
CA GLU A 96 4.62 -2.98 -16.47
C GLU A 96 5.42 -2.32 -15.33
N GLY A 97 6.40 -3.04 -14.78
CA GLY A 97 7.38 -2.48 -13.85
C GLY A 97 7.13 -2.71 -12.35
N VAL A 98 6.14 -3.51 -11.97
CA VAL A 98 5.97 -3.95 -10.56
C VAL A 98 7.05 -4.96 -10.19
N ASP A 99 8.05 -4.54 -9.41
CA ASP A 99 9.11 -5.42 -8.92
C ASP A 99 8.73 -6.04 -7.55
N PRO A 100 8.61 -7.37 -7.44
CA PRO A 100 8.29 -8.02 -6.17
C PRO A 100 9.33 -7.79 -5.06
N VAL A 101 10.61 -7.60 -5.41
CA VAL A 101 11.68 -7.33 -4.44
C VAL A 101 11.48 -5.95 -3.83
N VAL A 102 11.18 -4.95 -4.67
CA VAL A 102 10.91 -3.57 -4.24
C VAL A 102 9.61 -3.50 -3.43
N ALA A 103 8.56 -4.20 -3.87
CA ALA A 103 7.31 -4.30 -3.12
C ALA A 103 7.51 -4.90 -1.72
N ALA A 104 8.25 -6.00 -1.62
CA ALA A 104 8.57 -6.61 -0.33
C ALA A 104 9.41 -5.69 0.56
N GLU A 105 10.36 -4.94 -0.01
CA GLU A 105 11.11 -3.93 0.71
C GLU A 105 10.21 -2.84 1.29
N ILE A 106 9.34 -2.26 0.46
CA ILE A 106 8.45 -1.16 0.87
C ILE A 106 7.54 -1.63 1.98
N LEU A 107 6.94 -2.81 1.83
CA LEU A 107 6.05 -3.40 2.83
C LEU A 107 6.76 -3.63 4.16
N ASP A 108 7.97 -4.19 4.17
CA ASP A 108 8.77 -4.37 5.39
C ASP A 108 9.14 -3.02 6.05
N ARG A 109 9.64 -2.07 5.26
CA ARG A 109 10.12 -0.79 5.81
C ARG A 109 8.97 0.11 6.28
N ALA A 110 7.88 0.18 5.53
CA ALA A 110 6.77 1.08 5.78
C ALA A 110 5.79 0.52 6.82
N SER A 111 5.58 -0.79 6.86
CA SER A 111 4.70 -1.40 7.84
C SER A 111 5.24 -1.27 9.27
N THR A 112 4.34 -1.25 10.25
CA THR A 112 4.70 -1.46 11.67
C THR A 112 4.43 -2.90 12.13
N VAL A 113 3.94 -3.74 11.23
CA VAL A 113 3.75 -5.19 11.43
C VAL A 113 5.11 -5.89 11.36
N ASP A 114 5.27 -6.98 12.11
CA ASP A 114 6.46 -7.82 12.04
C ASP A 114 6.63 -8.44 10.64
N ILE A 115 7.87 -8.50 10.16
CA ILE A 115 8.19 -9.03 8.83
C ILE A 115 7.79 -10.51 8.67
N GLY A 116 7.72 -11.29 9.75
CA GLY A 116 7.24 -12.67 9.74
C GLY A 116 5.73 -12.79 9.51
N GLU A 117 4.94 -11.76 9.84
CA GLU A 117 3.48 -11.73 9.65
C GLU A 117 3.07 -11.20 8.27
N LEU A 118 3.91 -10.38 7.64
CA LEU A 118 3.63 -9.76 6.35
C LEU A 118 3.30 -10.76 5.21
N PRO A 119 4.01 -11.89 5.02
CA PRO A 119 3.66 -12.86 3.99
C PRO A 119 2.21 -13.33 4.07
N ALA A 120 1.71 -13.58 5.29
CA ALA A 120 0.34 -14.04 5.52
C ALA A 120 -0.68 -12.94 5.19
N MET A 121 -0.45 -11.72 5.70
CA MET A 121 -1.36 -10.59 5.47
C MET A 121 -1.45 -10.19 4.00
N ILE A 122 -0.33 -10.17 3.29
CA ILE A 122 -0.30 -9.86 1.86
C ILE A 122 -0.92 -11.00 1.06
N GLY A 123 -0.67 -12.24 1.46
CA GLY A 123 -1.36 -13.41 0.90
C GLY A 123 -2.88 -13.29 1.02
N GLU A 124 -3.38 -12.86 2.17
CA GLU A 124 -4.80 -12.61 2.43
C GLU A 124 -5.35 -11.48 1.54
N ALA A 125 -4.63 -10.35 1.41
CA ALA A 125 -5.02 -9.25 0.55
C ALA A 125 -5.26 -9.72 -0.91
N PHE A 126 -4.36 -10.56 -1.46
CA PHE A 126 -4.55 -11.15 -2.78
C PHE A 126 -5.74 -12.10 -2.86
N ASP A 127 -5.98 -12.90 -1.83
CA ASP A 127 -7.15 -13.79 -1.77
C ASP A 127 -8.46 -13.00 -1.68
N LEU A 128 -8.46 -11.86 -0.99
CA LEU A 128 -9.61 -10.96 -0.93
C LEU A 128 -9.97 -10.40 -2.31
N ILE A 129 -8.99 -9.97 -3.12
CA ILE A 129 -9.26 -9.49 -4.50
C ILE A 129 -10.03 -10.56 -5.27
N ARG A 130 -9.59 -11.83 -5.20
CA ARG A 130 -10.25 -12.94 -5.90
C ARG A 130 -11.68 -13.21 -5.45
N LYS A 131 -12.01 -12.91 -4.19
CA LYS A 131 -13.36 -13.10 -3.62
C LYS A 131 -14.30 -11.94 -3.93
N ILE A 132 -13.76 -10.73 -4.05
CA ILE A 132 -14.54 -9.48 -4.03
C ILE A 132 -14.90 -9.01 -5.44
N ILE A 133 -14.07 -9.30 -6.44
CA ILE A 133 -14.31 -8.88 -7.83
C ILE A 133 -14.33 -10.08 -8.78
N PRO A 134 -15.17 -10.05 -9.83
CA PRO A 134 -15.13 -11.06 -10.88
C PRO A 134 -13.82 -10.93 -11.67
N LEU A 135 -13.14 -12.05 -11.91
CA LEU A 135 -11.85 -12.09 -12.58
C LEU A 135 -11.89 -12.97 -13.84
N THR A 136 -11.24 -12.50 -14.89
CA THR A 136 -10.96 -13.35 -16.06
C THR A 136 -9.93 -14.43 -15.71
N LYS A 137 -9.81 -15.48 -16.53
CA LYS A 137 -8.78 -16.51 -16.33
C LYS A 137 -7.35 -15.92 -16.36
N ALA A 138 -7.13 -14.93 -17.21
CA ALA A 138 -5.85 -14.23 -17.30
C ALA A 138 -5.55 -13.45 -16.00
N ASP A 139 -6.54 -12.73 -15.47
CA ASP A 139 -6.39 -11.99 -14.22
C ASP A 139 -6.16 -12.91 -13.01
N GLN A 140 -6.85 -14.06 -12.98
CA GLN A 140 -6.63 -15.07 -11.94
C GLN A 140 -5.20 -15.60 -11.96
N LYS A 141 -4.66 -15.86 -13.16
CA LYS A 141 -3.27 -16.32 -13.34
C LYS A 141 -2.29 -15.23 -12.90
N LEU A 142 -2.49 -13.99 -13.35
CA LEU A 142 -1.66 -12.85 -12.96
C LEU A 142 -1.63 -12.69 -11.43
N LEU A 143 -2.79 -12.63 -10.77
CA LEU A 143 -2.85 -12.48 -9.31
C LEU A 143 -2.19 -13.66 -8.58
N ALA A 144 -2.32 -14.89 -9.08
CA ALA A 144 -1.65 -16.04 -8.48
C ALA A 144 -0.12 -15.97 -8.60
N GLU A 145 0.39 -15.56 -9.76
CA GLU A 145 1.82 -15.39 -10.02
C GLU A 145 2.42 -14.25 -9.17
N VAL A 146 1.76 -13.09 -9.14
CA VAL A 146 2.17 -11.94 -8.33
C VAL A 146 2.09 -12.25 -6.83
N LYS A 147 0.99 -12.87 -6.37
CA LYS A 147 0.86 -13.31 -4.97
C LYS A 147 2.04 -14.19 -4.58
N LYS A 148 2.36 -15.18 -5.43
CA LYS A 148 3.46 -16.11 -5.18
C LYS A 148 4.79 -15.38 -5.09
N SER A 149 5.10 -14.48 -6.02
CA SER A 149 6.39 -13.76 -6.01
C SER A 149 6.52 -12.85 -4.79
N TRP A 150 5.50 -12.07 -4.46
CA TRP A 150 5.52 -11.16 -3.30
C TRP A 150 5.66 -11.92 -1.99
N VAL A 151 4.91 -13.02 -1.81
CA VAL A 151 5.00 -13.86 -0.60
C VAL A 151 6.38 -14.50 -0.47
N ILE A 152 6.98 -14.96 -1.58
CA ILE A 152 8.35 -15.50 -1.58
C ILE A 152 9.34 -14.42 -1.14
N GLU A 153 9.31 -13.23 -1.74
CA GLU A 153 10.26 -12.16 -1.41
C GLU A 153 10.13 -11.70 0.04
N LEU A 154 8.90 -11.56 0.56
CA LEU A 154 8.67 -11.25 1.98
C LEU A 154 9.22 -12.36 2.90
N THR A 155 9.00 -13.63 2.54
CA THR A 155 9.52 -14.78 3.31
C THR A 155 11.04 -14.82 3.32
N LEU A 156 11.68 -14.55 2.16
CA LEU A 156 13.13 -14.45 2.05
C LEU A 156 13.66 -13.31 2.90
N ARG A 157 12.98 -12.16 2.92
CA ARG A 157 13.37 -11.00 3.73
C ARG A 157 13.23 -11.28 5.23
N ALA A 158 12.16 -11.97 5.65
CA ALA A 158 11.96 -12.41 7.03
C ALA A 158 13.03 -13.40 7.51
N SER A 159 13.59 -14.19 6.59
CA SER A 159 14.61 -15.21 6.89
C SER A 159 16.03 -14.65 6.94
N ARG A 160 16.27 -13.42 6.44
CA ARG A 160 17.60 -12.78 6.52
C ARG A 160 17.88 -12.42 7.97
N PRO A 161 19.09 -12.67 8.50
CA PRO A 161 19.50 -12.15 9.79
C PRO A 161 19.30 -10.63 9.76
N GLN A 162 18.55 -10.08 10.73
CA GLN A 162 18.55 -8.63 10.94
C GLN A 162 19.98 -8.23 11.29
N GLU A 163 20.73 -7.73 10.30
CA GLU A 163 21.93 -6.98 10.60
C GLU A 163 21.51 -5.85 11.54
N VAL A 164 22.14 -5.83 12.71
CA VAL A 164 21.88 -4.91 13.81
C VAL A 164 21.77 -3.50 13.23
N ARG A 165 20.55 -2.96 13.19
CA ARG A 165 20.34 -1.56 12.80
C ARG A 165 21.24 -0.69 13.69
N PRO A 166 22.05 0.22 13.14
CA PRO A 166 22.74 1.19 13.96
C PRO A 166 21.67 1.94 14.76
N ARG A 167 21.80 1.91 16.09
CA ARG A 167 20.99 2.76 16.96
C ARG A 167 21.40 4.20 16.66
N LEU A 168 20.42 5.02 16.30
CA LEU A 168 20.56 6.48 16.30
C LEU A 168 20.90 6.96 17.72
#